data_AF-A0A6A5KQC2-F1
#
_entry.id   AF-A0A6A5KQC2-F1
#
_cell.length_a   1.000
_cell.length_b   1.000
_cell.length_c   1.000
_cell.angle_alpha   90.00
_cell.angle_beta   90.00
_cell.angle_gamma   90.00
#
_symmetry.space_group_name_H-M   'P 1'
#
loop_
_entity.id
_entity.type
_entity.pdbx_description
1 polymer ?
#
loop_
_entity_poly.entity_id
_entity_poly.type
_entity_poly.pdbx_seq_one_letter_code
_entity_poly.pdbx_strand_id
1 'polypeptide(L)'
;MNYVPLNIIPAAPNAKADINIRFSSFGRDDTRYGFTSMVSDGISMSSGNINVTFNDDYLWSDDRLLNFTAVHEIGHALGMSHSGVEPAIMFAYYDGTLRPMHSDDKMGIHSIYGWKTPKWNRIDADSGIQNLIQVTSPSNVIAANDGLYKMRSTGQILRYSNGAWITVDNNRDTAQVVGSSGTLYQRHHNGGTFRWTGRASNWQPLSGSDSNVVEIVAGADQLYCRRRDGWVARLTGSSWTSIEQPSAPGSRQIAVTDSKVLWNLLTNGYLVRSLWPYSAGEWTIVDINSGNVAIATGGDDFYKLQSDGTVVWLDMSGPIWRTIEGAGSVAIHAVGNMLYSRHGDGSVWRYTGTAGVWEMIDDRRGVVGTVGDRLGQVWGTMSNGEVWALVS
;
A
#
# COMPACT_ATOMS: atom_id res chain seq x y z
N MET A 1 -7.20 1.50 4.81
CA MET A 1 -6.47 0.72 5.83
C MET A 1 -7.32 -0.48 6.18
N ASN A 2 -6.96 -1.66 5.68
CA ASN A 2 -7.47 -2.90 6.24
C ASN A 2 -6.72 -3.13 7.56
N TYR A 3 -7.24 -2.54 8.63
CA TYR A 3 -6.87 -2.94 9.97
C TYR A 3 -7.24 -4.41 10.11
N VAL A 4 -6.40 -5.23 10.73
CA VAL A 4 -6.89 -6.50 11.28
C VAL A 4 -7.92 -6.10 12.33
N PRO A 5 -9.23 -6.32 12.09
CA PRO A 5 -10.21 -5.89 13.06
C PRO A 5 -9.96 -6.67 14.35
N LEU A 6 -9.72 -5.94 15.44
CA LEU A 6 -9.82 -6.54 16.76
C LEU A 6 -11.26 -7.06 16.89
N ASN A 7 -11.41 -8.38 16.94
CA ASN A 7 -12.71 -8.99 17.06
C ASN A 7 -13.12 -8.95 18.52
N ILE A 8 -13.82 -7.87 18.90
CA ILE A 8 -14.33 -7.70 20.26
C ILE A 8 -15.70 -8.36 20.32
N ILE A 9 -15.73 -9.59 20.82
CA ILE A 9 -16.96 -10.35 21.05
C ILE A 9 -17.18 -10.43 22.57
N PRO A 10 -18.39 -10.12 23.06
CA PRO A 10 -18.74 -10.43 24.45
C PRO A 10 -18.46 -11.91 24.74
N ALA A 11 -17.66 -12.18 25.77
CA ALA A 11 -17.42 -13.54 26.20
C ALA A 11 -18.76 -14.21 26.55
N ALA A 12 -18.89 -15.50 26.24
CA ALA A 12 -20.04 -16.28 26.69
C ALA A 12 -20.15 -16.20 28.23
N PRO A 13 -21.36 -16.28 28.83
CA PRO A 13 -21.52 -16.14 30.28
C PRO A 13 -20.70 -17.15 31.12
N ASN A 14 -20.26 -18.24 30.51
CA ASN A 14 -19.45 -19.30 31.10
C ASN A 14 -17.98 -19.30 30.63
N ALA A 15 -17.56 -18.32 29.82
CA ALA A 15 -16.21 -18.19 29.32
C ALA A 15 -15.49 -17.03 30.01
N LYS A 16 -14.18 -17.19 30.24
CA LYS A 16 -13.32 -16.11 30.73
C LYS A 16 -12.97 -15.22 29.54
N ALA A 17 -13.26 -13.93 29.61
CA ALA A 17 -12.82 -12.96 28.61
C ALA A 17 -11.29 -12.80 28.66
N ASP A 18 -10.64 -12.54 27.53
CA ASP A 18 -9.20 -12.23 27.51
C ASP A 18 -8.90 -10.89 28.19
N ILE A 19 -9.75 -9.89 27.92
CA ILE A 19 -9.72 -8.54 28.49
C ILE A 19 -11.11 -8.25 29.07
N ASN A 20 -11.17 -7.90 30.35
CA ASN A 20 -12.41 -7.46 30.99
C ASN A 20 -12.52 -5.93 30.88
N ILE A 21 -13.62 -5.43 30.31
CA ILE A 21 -13.92 -4.00 30.24
C ILE A 21 -15.08 -3.72 31.19
N ARG A 22 -14.92 -2.72 32.07
CA ARG A 22 -15.97 -2.32 33.01
C ARG A 22 -16.01 -0.81 33.22
N PHE A 23 -17.18 -0.33 33.63
CA PHE A 23 -17.40 1.02 34.12
C PHE A 23 -17.73 0.93 35.61
N SER A 24 -17.07 1.74 36.43
CA SER A 24 -17.33 1.81 37.87
C SER A 24 -16.90 3.16 38.44
N SER A 25 -17.63 3.67 39.44
CA SER A 25 -17.21 4.84 40.22
C SER A 25 -15.86 4.58 40.92
N PHE A 26 -14.94 5.55 40.86
CA PHE A 26 -13.65 5.48 41.57
C PHE A 26 -13.69 6.24 42.89
N GLY A 27 -14.76 6.99 43.13
CA GLY A 27 -14.95 7.81 44.32
C GLY A 27 -14.57 9.26 44.04
N ARG A 28 -15.15 10.15 44.85
CA ARG A 28 -15.17 11.60 44.62
C ARG A 28 -13.79 12.26 44.47
N ASP A 29 -12.76 11.68 45.07
CA ASP A 29 -11.41 12.27 45.11
C ASP A 29 -10.46 11.67 44.06
N ASP A 30 -10.89 10.64 43.31
CA ASP A 30 -10.07 10.03 42.26
C ASP A 30 -10.35 10.69 40.90
N THR A 31 -9.34 11.39 40.39
CA THR A 31 -9.45 12.17 39.15
C THR A 31 -9.03 11.38 37.90
N ARG A 32 -8.80 10.07 38.01
CA ARG A 32 -8.43 9.25 36.84
C ARG A 32 -9.66 8.98 35.98
N TYR A 33 -9.50 9.10 34.67
CA TYR A 33 -10.54 8.76 33.69
C TYR A 33 -10.66 7.25 33.48
N GLY A 34 -9.56 6.52 33.62
CA GLY A 34 -9.53 5.08 33.54
C GLY A 34 -8.22 4.54 34.11
N PHE A 35 -8.13 3.22 34.18
CA PHE A 35 -6.87 2.52 34.39
C PHE A 35 -6.95 1.09 33.88
N THR A 36 -5.78 0.56 33.55
CA THR A 36 -5.59 -0.84 33.21
C THR A 36 -4.83 -1.54 34.32
N SER A 37 -5.36 -2.66 34.77
CA SER A 37 -4.68 -3.57 35.70
C SER A 37 -4.46 -4.91 35.01
N MET A 38 -3.23 -5.41 35.08
CA MET A 38 -2.84 -6.65 34.44
C MET A 38 -1.80 -7.38 35.28
N VAL A 39 -1.86 -8.71 35.26
CA VAL A 39 -0.75 -9.56 35.72
C VAL A 39 0.13 -9.86 34.51
N SER A 40 1.31 -9.26 34.48
CA SER A 40 2.30 -9.42 33.42
C SER A 40 3.68 -9.68 34.02
N ASP A 41 4.38 -10.67 33.48
CA ASP A 41 5.78 -10.96 33.81
C ASP A 41 6.76 -10.28 32.83
N GLY A 42 6.25 -9.40 31.96
CA GLY A 42 7.03 -8.71 30.92
C GLY A 42 7.31 -9.54 29.66
N ILE A 43 6.86 -10.81 29.60
CA ILE A 43 7.07 -11.71 28.46
C ILE A 43 5.76 -12.35 27.98
N SER A 44 4.76 -12.48 28.85
CA SER A 44 3.46 -13.05 28.56
C SER A 44 2.30 -12.27 29.20
N MET A 45 1.19 -12.18 28.47
CA MET A 45 -0.07 -11.66 29.02
C MET A 45 -0.88 -12.83 29.57
N SER A 46 -1.25 -12.76 30.85
CA SER A 46 -2.13 -13.76 31.45
C SER A 46 -3.58 -13.51 31.03
N SER A 47 -4.04 -14.19 29.97
CA SER A 47 -5.43 -14.09 29.48
C SER A 47 -6.46 -14.20 30.62
N GLY A 48 -7.38 -13.24 30.62
CA GLY A 48 -8.43 -13.06 31.62
C GLY A 48 -8.01 -12.51 32.97
N ASN A 49 -6.77 -12.05 33.11
CA ASN A 49 -6.32 -11.24 34.25
C ASN A 49 -6.01 -9.79 33.83
N ILE A 50 -6.54 -9.36 32.69
CA ILE A 50 -6.44 -7.98 32.20
C ILE A 50 -7.79 -7.30 32.45
N ASN A 51 -7.78 -6.16 33.13
CA ASN A 51 -8.98 -5.36 33.40
C ASN A 51 -8.74 -3.92 32.98
N VAL A 52 -9.53 -3.45 32.03
CA VAL A 52 -9.67 -2.04 31.67
C VAL A 52 -10.88 -1.50 32.41
N THR A 53 -10.67 -0.51 33.25
CA THR A 53 -11.73 0.11 34.07
C THR A 53 -11.85 1.58 33.70
N PHE A 54 -13.05 2.01 33.31
CA PHE A 54 -13.39 3.41 33.09
C PHE A 54 -14.11 3.98 34.30
N ASN A 55 -13.79 5.23 34.65
CA ASN A 55 -14.38 5.91 35.79
C ASN A 55 -15.78 6.42 35.46
N ASP A 56 -16.79 5.83 36.09
CA ASP A 56 -18.21 6.15 35.88
C ASP A 56 -18.65 7.42 36.64
N ASP A 57 -17.75 8.05 37.40
CA ASP A 57 -17.97 9.39 37.97
C ASP A 57 -17.95 10.49 36.88
N TYR A 58 -17.48 10.17 35.67
CA TYR A 58 -17.56 11.03 34.50
C TYR A 58 -18.72 10.62 33.59
N LEU A 59 -19.42 11.61 33.03
CA LEU A 59 -20.62 11.39 32.21
C LEU A 59 -20.37 10.76 30.83
N TRP A 60 -19.11 10.63 30.40
CA TRP A 60 -18.71 10.13 29.07
C TRP A 60 -19.49 10.72 27.90
N SER A 61 -19.96 11.97 28.02
CA SER A 61 -20.82 12.62 27.03
C SER A 61 -20.06 13.13 25.80
N ASP A 62 -18.72 13.12 25.82
CA ASP A 62 -17.85 13.36 24.67
C ASP A 62 -17.17 12.06 24.24
N ASP A 63 -17.65 11.49 23.13
CA ASP A 63 -17.09 10.29 22.52
C ASP A 63 -15.59 10.41 22.25
N ARG A 64 -15.06 11.62 22.04
CA ARG A 64 -13.62 11.83 21.80
C ARG A 64 -12.79 11.57 23.05
N LEU A 65 -13.29 11.96 24.22
CA LEU A 65 -12.62 11.71 25.50
C LEU A 65 -12.67 10.22 25.85
N LEU A 66 -13.83 9.58 25.66
CA LEU A 66 -13.95 8.14 25.84
C LEU A 66 -13.02 7.39 24.89
N ASN A 67 -13.00 7.77 23.61
CA ASN A 67 -12.14 7.13 22.61
C ASN A 67 -10.65 7.32 22.93
N PHE A 68 -10.21 8.53 23.25
CA PHE A 68 -8.83 8.79 23.67
C PHE A 68 -8.42 7.95 24.89
N THR A 69 -9.25 7.96 25.93
CA THR A 69 -8.99 7.18 27.16
C THR A 69 -8.99 5.68 26.84
N ALA A 70 -9.96 5.20 26.06
CA ALA A 70 -10.06 3.80 25.68
C ALA A 70 -8.85 3.34 24.86
N VAL A 71 -8.37 4.14 23.91
CA VAL A 71 -7.17 3.81 23.13
C VAL A 71 -5.94 3.72 24.04
N HIS A 72 -5.78 4.65 24.99
CA HIS A 72 -4.69 4.62 25.96
C HIS A 72 -4.72 3.34 26.82
N GLU A 73 -5.87 3.05 27.44
CA GLU A 73 -6.02 1.90 28.32
C GLU A 73 -5.96 0.56 27.57
N ILE A 74 -6.54 0.49 26.38
CA ILE A 74 -6.40 -0.68 25.51
C ILE A 74 -4.95 -0.85 25.08
N GLY A 75 -4.20 0.24 24.86
CA GLY A 75 -2.75 0.17 24.63
C GLY A 75 -2.03 -0.58 25.75
N HIS A 76 -2.32 -0.26 27.00
CA HIS A 76 -1.81 -1.04 28.15
C HIS A 76 -2.30 -2.49 28.14
N ALA A 77 -3.57 -2.72 27.84
CA ALA A 77 -4.14 -4.07 27.72
C ALA A 77 -3.54 -4.88 26.56
N LEU A 78 -2.83 -4.23 25.63
CA LEU A 78 -2.05 -4.84 24.55
C LEU A 78 -0.54 -4.86 24.89
N GLY A 79 -0.17 -4.55 26.13
CA GLY A 79 1.21 -4.63 26.62
C GLY A 79 2.08 -3.39 26.37
N MET A 80 1.52 -2.29 25.88
CA MET A 80 2.27 -1.04 25.75
C MET A 80 2.50 -0.42 27.14
N SER A 81 3.72 0.08 27.37
CA SER A 81 4.02 0.94 28.53
C SER A 81 3.70 2.40 28.20
N HIS A 82 3.72 3.27 29.22
CA HIS A 82 3.66 4.70 28.96
C HIS A 82 4.80 5.14 28.05
N SER A 83 4.48 6.03 27.12
CA SER A 83 5.45 6.72 26.29
C SER A 83 6.13 7.85 27.06
N GLY A 84 7.40 8.10 26.76
CA GLY A 84 8.11 9.32 27.17
C GLY A 84 7.90 10.50 26.21
N VAL A 85 7.16 10.30 25.12
CA VAL A 85 6.90 11.30 24.07
C VAL A 85 5.57 11.99 24.39
N GLU A 86 5.64 13.24 24.86
CA GLU A 86 4.47 14.00 25.31
C GLU A 86 3.31 14.08 24.28
N PRO A 87 3.55 14.21 22.96
CA PRO A 87 2.47 14.15 21.96
C PRO A 87 1.83 12.77 21.73
N ALA A 88 2.28 11.69 22.37
CA ALA A 88 1.74 10.34 22.19
C ALA A 88 0.44 10.13 22.98
N ILE A 89 -0.45 9.26 22.47
CA ILE A 89 -1.62 8.81 23.24
C ILE A 89 -1.16 8.10 24.50
N MET A 90 -0.13 7.25 24.40
CA MET A 90 0.42 6.50 25.54
C MET A 90 1.23 7.35 26.53
N PHE A 91 1.31 8.68 26.39
CA PHE A 91 2.01 9.52 27.37
C PHE A 91 1.35 9.45 28.75
N ALA A 92 2.15 9.32 29.81
CA ALA A 92 1.68 9.02 31.16
C ALA A 92 0.76 10.08 31.80
N TYR A 93 0.83 11.32 31.31
CA TYR A 93 0.13 12.45 31.91
C TYR A 93 -0.90 13.03 30.94
N TYR A 94 -2.13 13.16 31.42
CA TYR A 94 -3.19 13.86 30.72
C TYR A 94 -3.29 15.30 31.23
N ASP A 95 -3.06 16.26 30.34
CA ASP A 95 -3.08 17.70 30.57
C ASP A 95 -4.40 18.35 30.11
N GLY A 96 -5.40 17.54 29.75
CA GLY A 96 -6.64 18.02 29.13
C GLY A 96 -6.61 18.03 27.60
N THR A 97 -5.49 17.68 26.98
CA THR A 97 -5.34 17.68 25.52
C THR A 97 -5.65 16.31 24.93
N LEU A 98 -6.65 16.22 24.06
CA LEU A 98 -6.91 15.04 23.25
C LEU A 98 -5.91 14.97 22.10
N ARG A 99 -5.08 13.93 22.09
CA ARG A 99 -4.01 13.76 21.09
C ARG A 99 -4.43 12.78 20.00
N PRO A 100 -4.13 13.06 18.71
CA PRO A 100 -4.24 12.04 17.67
C PRO A 100 -3.17 10.97 17.87
N MET A 101 -3.35 9.80 17.25
CA MET A 101 -2.38 8.70 17.32
C MET A 101 -1.01 9.13 16.80
N HIS A 102 0.02 8.98 17.63
CA HIS A 102 1.39 9.42 17.35
C HIS A 102 2.24 8.31 16.71
N SER A 103 3.38 8.67 16.11
CA SER A 103 4.35 7.70 15.57
C SER A 103 4.84 6.73 16.63
N ASP A 104 5.12 7.24 17.81
CA ASP A 104 5.57 6.47 18.97
C ASP A 104 4.54 5.41 19.40
N ASP A 105 3.24 5.74 19.40
CA ASP A 105 2.18 4.77 19.70
C ASP A 105 2.19 3.61 18.70
N LYS A 106 2.30 3.93 17.39
CA LYS A 106 2.33 2.91 16.34
C LYS A 106 3.61 2.08 16.38
N MET A 107 4.76 2.70 16.62
CA MET A 107 6.04 2.00 16.79
C MET A 107 5.99 1.05 17.98
N GLY A 108 5.44 1.51 19.11
CA GLY A 108 5.30 0.72 20.33
C GLY A 108 4.47 -0.54 20.07
N ILE A 109 3.28 -0.41 19.47
CA ILE A 109 2.44 -1.58 19.21
C ILE A 109 3.04 -2.53 18.15
N HIS A 110 3.67 -1.99 17.09
CA HIS A 110 4.38 -2.80 16.10
C HIS A 110 5.60 -3.51 16.70
N SER A 111 6.24 -2.97 17.73
CA SER A 111 7.35 -3.66 18.42
C SER A 111 6.89 -4.92 19.17
N ILE A 112 5.60 -4.98 19.54
CA ILE A 112 4.98 -6.11 20.24
C ILE A 112 4.41 -7.10 19.21
N TYR A 113 3.60 -6.62 18.27
CA TYR A 113 2.78 -7.46 17.37
C TYR A 113 3.20 -7.43 15.90
N GLY A 114 4.13 -6.58 15.51
CA GLY A 114 4.67 -6.56 14.15
C GLY A 114 5.45 -7.84 13.83
N TRP A 115 5.60 -8.14 12.54
CA TRP A 115 6.28 -9.36 12.12
C TRP A 115 7.79 -9.30 12.42
N LYS A 116 8.20 -9.93 13.54
CA LYS A 116 9.63 -10.00 13.93
C LYS A 116 10.44 -10.94 13.04
N THR A 117 9.79 -11.95 12.46
CA THR A 117 10.39 -12.93 11.56
C THR A 117 9.44 -13.20 10.40
N PRO A 118 9.42 -12.34 9.37
CA PRO A 118 8.54 -12.51 8.22
C PRO A 118 8.78 -13.86 7.54
N LYS A 119 7.71 -14.63 7.34
CA LYS A 119 7.75 -15.96 6.73
C LYS A 119 7.28 -15.89 5.30
N TRP A 120 8.05 -16.51 4.43
CA TRP A 120 7.77 -16.54 3.00
C TRP A 120 7.69 -17.98 2.52
N ASN A 121 6.68 -18.26 1.70
CA ASN A 121 6.56 -19.52 0.98
C ASN A 121 6.94 -19.33 -0.48
N ARG A 122 7.87 -20.15 -0.99
CA ARG A 122 8.21 -20.14 -2.41
C ARG A 122 7.03 -20.68 -3.21
N ILE A 123 6.51 -19.86 -4.11
CA ILE A 123 5.40 -20.23 -5.01
C ILE A 123 5.85 -20.44 -6.44
N ASP A 124 7.10 -20.07 -6.76
CA ASP A 124 7.70 -20.32 -8.06
C ASP A 124 9.22 -20.44 -7.97
N ALA A 125 9.78 -21.40 -8.70
CA ALA A 125 11.22 -21.65 -8.78
C ALA A 125 11.83 -21.36 -10.17
N ASP A 126 11.03 -20.84 -11.11
CA ASP A 126 11.43 -20.63 -12.50
C ASP A 126 12.17 -19.30 -12.65
N SER A 127 13.38 -19.35 -13.24
CA SER A 127 14.24 -18.19 -13.43
C SER A 127 13.84 -17.27 -14.60
N GLY A 128 12.86 -17.65 -15.41
CA GLY A 128 12.48 -16.96 -16.65
C GLY A 128 11.49 -15.81 -16.48
N ILE A 129 11.18 -15.38 -15.25
CA ILE A 129 10.26 -14.26 -15.00
C ILE A 129 10.85 -12.94 -15.53
N GLN A 130 10.02 -12.17 -16.23
CA GLN A 130 10.32 -10.82 -16.67
C GLN A 130 9.52 -9.78 -15.90
N ASN A 131 8.28 -10.10 -15.53
CA ASN A 131 7.39 -9.20 -14.81
C ASN A 131 6.47 -9.97 -13.87
N LEU A 132 6.19 -9.39 -12.71
CA LEU A 132 5.18 -9.83 -11.75
C LEU A 132 4.24 -8.64 -11.51
N ILE A 133 2.94 -8.83 -11.71
CA ILE A 133 1.92 -7.82 -11.45
C ILE A 133 0.82 -8.38 -10.56
N GLN A 134 0.23 -7.50 -9.77
CA GLN A 134 -1.02 -7.78 -9.07
C GLN A 134 -2.14 -6.97 -9.71
N VAL A 135 -3.18 -7.66 -10.20
CA VAL A 135 -4.42 -7.02 -10.64
C VAL A 135 -5.35 -6.95 -9.45
N THR A 136 -5.80 -5.74 -9.11
CA THR A 136 -6.70 -5.51 -7.97
C THR A 136 -7.81 -4.54 -8.34
N SER A 137 -9.01 -4.79 -7.81
CA SER A 137 -10.14 -3.87 -7.86
C SER A 137 -10.02 -2.77 -6.79
N PRO A 138 -10.60 -1.58 -7.02
CA PRO A 138 -10.47 -0.46 -6.10
C PRO A 138 -11.29 -0.61 -4.81
N SER A 139 -12.34 -1.45 -4.83
CA SER A 139 -13.18 -1.75 -3.67
C SER A 139 -12.82 -3.10 -3.04
N ASN A 140 -13.42 -3.40 -1.88
CA ASN A 140 -13.32 -4.72 -1.24
C ASN A 140 -14.05 -5.84 -2.03
N VAL A 141 -14.69 -5.52 -3.16
CA VAL A 141 -15.28 -6.51 -4.06
C VAL A 141 -14.20 -6.97 -5.03
N ILE A 142 -13.71 -8.19 -4.79
CA ILE A 142 -12.69 -8.83 -5.62
C ILE A 142 -13.33 -9.24 -6.94
N ALA A 143 -12.84 -8.69 -8.05
CA ALA A 143 -13.28 -9.12 -9.38
C ALA A 143 -12.73 -10.52 -9.69
N ALA A 144 -13.44 -11.29 -10.52
CA ALA A 144 -13.08 -12.68 -10.81
C ALA A 144 -11.64 -12.87 -11.38
N ASN A 145 -11.09 -11.83 -12.01
CA ASN A 145 -9.76 -11.82 -12.59
C ASN A 145 -8.74 -11.03 -11.77
N ASP A 146 -9.10 -10.52 -10.59
CA ASP A 146 -8.09 -10.03 -9.66
C ASP A 146 -7.16 -11.19 -9.25
N GLY A 147 -5.92 -10.85 -8.95
CA GLY A 147 -4.91 -11.82 -8.56
C GLY A 147 -3.54 -11.56 -9.18
N LEU A 148 -2.65 -12.51 -8.89
CA LEU A 148 -1.23 -12.42 -9.23
C LEU A 148 -0.99 -13.00 -10.62
N TYR A 149 -0.29 -12.24 -11.45
CA TYR A 149 0.11 -12.65 -12.79
C TYR A 149 1.61 -12.46 -12.95
N LYS A 150 2.24 -13.37 -13.67
CA LYS A 150 3.61 -13.21 -14.12
C LYS A 150 3.69 -13.33 -15.63
N MET A 151 4.68 -12.64 -16.18
CA MET A 151 5.09 -12.78 -17.58
C MET A 151 6.52 -13.31 -17.60
N ARG A 152 6.78 -14.30 -18.45
CA ARG A 152 8.12 -14.80 -18.74
C ARG A 152 8.72 -14.07 -19.93
N SER A 153 10.05 -14.08 -20.04
CA SER A 153 10.79 -13.52 -21.19
C SER A 153 10.43 -14.17 -22.54
N THR A 154 9.80 -15.34 -22.53
CA THR A 154 9.26 -16.02 -23.72
C THR A 154 7.95 -15.44 -24.24
N GLY A 155 7.35 -14.47 -23.53
CA GLY A 155 6.01 -13.95 -23.79
C GLY A 155 4.88 -14.72 -23.10
N GLN A 156 5.20 -15.81 -22.38
CA GLN A 156 4.20 -16.57 -21.63
C GLN A 156 3.64 -15.77 -20.46
N ILE A 157 2.31 -15.73 -20.35
CA ILE A 157 1.58 -15.13 -19.24
C ILE A 157 0.99 -16.26 -18.39
N LEU A 158 1.22 -16.20 -17.08
CA LEU A 158 0.65 -17.15 -16.12
C LEU A 158 -0.08 -16.40 -15.00
N ARG A 159 -1.16 -17.00 -14.51
CA ARG A 159 -1.92 -16.55 -13.34
C ARG A 159 -1.71 -17.53 -12.19
N TYR A 160 -1.46 -17.04 -10.99
CA TYR A 160 -1.43 -17.87 -9.80
C TYR A 160 -2.85 -18.05 -9.25
N SER A 161 -3.29 -19.29 -9.09
CA SER A 161 -4.61 -19.65 -8.58
C SER A 161 -4.57 -21.02 -7.92
N ASN A 162 -5.22 -21.16 -6.76
CA ASN A 162 -5.32 -22.43 -6.02
C ASN A 162 -3.96 -23.14 -5.81
N GLY A 163 -2.92 -22.38 -5.50
CA GLY A 163 -1.58 -22.94 -5.23
C GLY A 163 -0.76 -23.29 -6.47
N ALA A 164 -1.23 -22.96 -7.67
CA ALA A 164 -0.54 -23.30 -8.92
C ALA A 164 -0.54 -22.15 -9.93
N TRP A 165 0.48 -22.14 -10.80
CA TRP A 165 0.53 -21.25 -11.95
C TRP A 165 -0.17 -21.88 -13.15
N ILE A 166 -1.15 -21.17 -13.70
CA ILE A 166 -1.95 -21.59 -14.84
C ILE A 166 -1.62 -20.68 -16.02
N THR A 167 -1.31 -21.26 -17.18
CA THR A 167 -1.05 -20.49 -18.40
C THR A 167 -2.31 -19.74 -18.84
N VAL A 168 -2.17 -18.43 -19.02
CA VAL A 168 -3.18 -17.54 -19.61
C VAL A 168 -2.94 -17.40 -21.11
N ASP A 169 -1.69 -17.15 -21.52
CA ASP A 169 -1.26 -16.98 -22.91
C ASP A 169 0.19 -17.48 -23.06
N ASN A 170 0.60 -17.81 -24.28
CA ASN A 170 1.97 -18.18 -24.66
C ASN A 170 2.46 -17.46 -25.92
N ASN A 171 1.91 -16.27 -26.21
CA ASN A 171 2.30 -15.48 -27.37
C ASN A 171 3.67 -14.79 -27.16
N ARG A 172 4.64 -15.14 -28.01
CA ARG A 172 6.00 -14.55 -28.02
C ARG A 172 6.04 -13.06 -28.32
N ASP A 173 4.98 -12.51 -28.90
CA ASP A 173 4.91 -11.09 -29.23
C ASP A 173 4.58 -10.24 -28.00
N THR A 174 4.12 -10.86 -26.91
CA THR A 174 3.85 -10.17 -25.64
C THR A 174 5.12 -9.51 -25.12
N ALA A 175 5.05 -8.19 -24.92
CA ALA A 175 6.14 -7.36 -24.41
C ALA A 175 5.88 -6.83 -22.99
N GLN A 176 4.62 -6.76 -22.58
CA GLN A 176 4.22 -6.23 -21.29
C GLN A 176 2.83 -6.74 -20.91
N VAL A 177 2.61 -6.96 -19.62
CA VAL A 177 1.29 -7.16 -19.01
C VAL A 177 1.04 -6.10 -17.94
N VAL A 178 -0.18 -5.59 -17.88
CA VAL A 178 -0.67 -4.70 -16.81
C VAL A 178 -2.12 -5.01 -16.52
N GLY A 179 -2.65 -4.57 -15.38
CA GLY A 179 -4.07 -4.70 -15.12
C GLY A 179 -4.55 -3.85 -13.97
N SER A 180 -5.85 -3.62 -13.95
CA SER A 180 -6.59 -2.89 -12.92
C SER A 180 -8.04 -3.32 -12.98
N SER A 181 -8.75 -3.30 -11.85
CA SER A 181 -10.21 -3.46 -11.81
C SER A 181 -10.70 -4.73 -12.51
N GLY A 182 -10.12 -5.90 -12.19
CA GLY A 182 -10.49 -7.17 -12.79
C GLY A 182 -10.20 -7.32 -14.29
N THR A 183 -9.39 -6.43 -14.87
CA THR A 183 -9.05 -6.48 -16.29
C THR A 183 -7.56 -6.60 -16.48
N LEU A 184 -7.15 -7.62 -17.22
CA LEU A 184 -5.77 -7.84 -17.65
C LEU A 184 -5.59 -7.34 -19.09
N TYR A 185 -4.51 -6.62 -19.33
CA TYR A 185 -4.11 -6.11 -20.63
C TYR A 185 -2.72 -6.63 -20.99
N GLN A 186 -2.49 -6.82 -22.29
CA GLN A 186 -1.16 -7.08 -22.82
C GLN A 186 -0.83 -6.11 -23.95
N ARG A 187 0.44 -5.73 -24.02
CA ARG A 187 1.02 -5.01 -25.15
C ARG A 187 1.97 -5.94 -25.89
N HIS A 188 1.87 -5.97 -27.21
CA HIS A 188 2.84 -6.66 -28.06
C HIS A 188 4.06 -5.78 -28.36
N HIS A 189 5.16 -6.38 -28.82
CA HIS A 189 6.39 -5.64 -29.16
C HIS A 189 6.18 -4.57 -30.25
N ASN A 190 5.18 -4.77 -31.13
CA ASN A 190 4.77 -3.80 -32.15
C ASN A 190 3.84 -2.68 -31.62
N GLY A 191 3.55 -2.66 -30.31
CA GLY A 191 2.65 -1.71 -29.63
C GLY A 191 1.15 -2.02 -29.71
N GLY A 192 0.75 -3.06 -30.44
CA GLY A 192 -0.62 -3.56 -30.43
C GLY A 192 -1.07 -3.93 -29.03
N THR A 193 -2.29 -3.57 -28.66
CA THR A 193 -2.78 -3.69 -27.28
C THR A 193 -4.08 -4.48 -27.23
N PHE A 194 -4.20 -5.36 -26.25
CA PHE A 194 -5.29 -6.33 -26.16
C PHE A 194 -5.82 -6.42 -24.72
N ARG A 195 -7.12 -6.71 -24.59
CA ARG A 195 -7.81 -6.99 -23.33
C ARG A 195 -8.07 -8.48 -23.19
N TRP A 196 -7.73 -9.07 -22.05
CA TRP A 196 -8.08 -10.45 -21.78
C TRP A 196 -9.58 -10.57 -21.52
N THR A 197 -10.20 -11.62 -22.07
CA THR A 197 -11.64 -11.87 -21.90
C THR A 197 -11.99 -12.59 -20.59
N GLY A 198 -10.98 -12.99 -19.80
CA GLY A 198 -11.15 -13.70 -18.53
C GLY A 198 -11.16 -15.23 -18.64
N ARG A 199 -10.97 -15.79 -19.85
CA ARG A 199 -10.96 -17.24 -20.06
C ARG A 199 -10.01 -17.65 -21.17
N ALA A 200 -9.17 -18.66 -20.88
CA ALA A 200 -8.20 -19.25 -21.81
C ALA A 200 -7.31 -18.19 -22.49
N SER A 201 -6.70 -18.51 -23.62
CA SER A 201 -5.86 -17.58 -24.39
C SER A 201 -6.67 -16.66 -25.31
N ASN A 202 -7.82 -16.17 -24.85
CA ASN A 202 -8.73 -15.35 -25.65
C ASN A 202 -8.60 -13.85 -25.31
N TRP A 203 -8.17 -13.09 -26.31
CA TRP A 203 -7.84 -11.67 -26.20
C TRP A 203 -8.58 -10.85 -27.23
N GLN A 204 -9.25 -9.79 -26.76
CA GLN A 204 -9.90 -8.81 -27.60
C GLN A 204 -8.88 -7.73 -28.00
N PRO A 205 -8.66 -7.48 -29.31
CA PRO A 205 -7.83 -6.35 -29.74
C PRO A 205 -8.49 -5.03 -29.33
N LEU A 206 -7.70 -4.14 -28.74
CA LEU A 206 -8.12 -2.79 -28.37
C LEU A 206 -7.55 -1.74 -29.31
N SER A 207 -6.28 -1.86 -29.69
CA SER A 207 -5.64 -1.00 -30.67
C SER A 207 -4.79 -1.82 -31.64
N GLY A 208 -4.65 -1.34 -32.87
CA GLY A 208 -3.71 -1.90 -33.84
C GLY A 208 -2.25 -1.68 -33.43
N SER A 209 -1.33 -2.20 -34.25
CA SER A 209 0.10 -1.97 -34.10
C SER A 209 0.42 -0.48 -34.13
N ASP A 210 1.15 -0.01 -33.13
CA ASP A 210 1.62 1.37 -33.03
C ASP A 210 2.97 1.38 -32.30
N SER A 211 4.05 1.49 -33.08
CA SER A 211 5.42 1.46 -32.53
C SER A 211 5.76 2.64 -31.60
N ASN A 212 4.91 3.67 -31.55
CA ASN A 212 5.05 4.76 -30.58
C ASN A 212 4.63 4.31 -29.18
N VAL A 213 3.76 3.32 -29.03
CA VAL A 213 3.32 2.80 -27.72
C VAL A 213 4.44 1.95 -27.11
N VAL A 214 5.23 2.54 -26.22
CA VAL A 214 6.40 1.88 -25.59
C VAL A 214 6.08 1.24 -24.25
N GLU A 215 5.03 1.70 -23.59
CA GLU A 215 4.59 1.21 -22.28
C GLU A 215 3.09 1.48 -22.12
N ILE A 216 2.35 0.52 -21.58
CA ILE A 216 0.95 0.70 -21.16
C ILE A 216 0.86 0.70 -19.63
N VAL A 217 -0.09 1.46 -19.09
CA VAL A 217 -0.42 1.51 -17.66
C VAL A 217 -1.93 1.46 -17.51
N ALA A 218 -2.42 0.54 -16.69
CA ALA A 218 -3.83 0.42 -16.36
C ALA A 218 -4.10 1.03 -14.98
N GLY A 219 -5.17 1.79 -14.86
CA GLY A 219 -5.56 2.39 -13.58
C GLY A 219 -6.96 2.98 -13.67
N ALA A 220 -7.72 2.85 -12.58
CA ALA A 220 -9.06 3.42 -12.44
C ALA A 220 -9.97 3.18 -13.65
N ASP A 221 -10.11 1.91 -14.08
CA ASP A 221 -10.91 1.45 -15.23
C ASP A 221 -10.47 1.93 -16.63
N GLN A 222 -9.36 2.66 -16.72
CA GLN A 222 -8.81 3.20 -17.96
C GLN A 222 -7.47 2.55 -18.35
N LEU A 223 -7.08 2.74 -19.62
CA LEU A 223 -5.79 2.31 -20.14
C LEU A 223 -5.04 3.51 -20.74
N TYR A 224 -3.81 3.70 -20.30
CA TYR A 224 -2.92 4.77 -20.71
C TYR A 224 -1.69 4.19 -21.39
N CYS A 225 -1.01 5.00 -22.17
CA CYS A 225 0.32 4.67 -22.65
C CYS A 225 1.28 5.84 -22.55
N ARG A 226 2.55 5.48 -22.40
CA ARG A 226 3.67 6.37 -22.65
C ARG A 226 4.16 6.12 -24.07
N ARG A 227 4.44 7.21 -24.77
CA ARG A 227 4.84 7.18 -26.18
C ARG A 227 6.32 7.48 -26.36
N ARG A 228 6.90 6.96 -27.45
CA ARG A 228 8.30 7.18 -27.84
C ARG A 228 8.65 8.65 -28.07
N ASP A 229 7.68 9.43 -28.52
CA ASP A 229 7.79 10.89 -28.71
C ASP A 229 7.75 11.69 -27.39
N GLY A 230 7.68 10.99 -26.25
CA GLY A 230 7.67 11.60 -24.92
C GLY A 230 6.28 12.03 -24.44
N TRP A 231 5.23 11.86 -25.25
CA TRP A 231 3.86 12.16 -24.85
C TRP A 231 3.19 11.00 -24.13
N VAL A 232 2.05 11.31 -23.50
CA VAL A 232 1.17 10.34 -22.86
C VAL A 232 -0.19 10.36 -23.54
N ALA A 233 -0.84 9.21 -23.63
CA ALA A 233 -2.15 9.09 -24.25
C ALA A 233 -3.06 8.16 -23.44
N ARG A 234 -4.38 8.34 -23.59
CA ARG A 234 -5.40 7.42 -23.08
C ARG A 234 -6.07 6.72 -24.25
N LEU A 235 -6.33 5.43 -24.10
CA LEU A 235 -7.12 4.69 -25.08
C LEU A 235 -8.58 5.20 -25.04
N THR A 236 -9.11 5.63 -26.18
CA THR A 236 -10.50 6.04 -26.35
C THR A 236 -11.07 5.32 -27.57
N GLY A 237 -12.05 4.44 -27.36
CA GLY A 237 -12.48 3.51 -28.40
C GLY A 237 -11.33 2.58 -28.79
N SER A 238 -10.91 2.61 -30.05
CA SER A 238 -9.80 1.80 -30.56
C SER A 238 -8.52 2.60 -30.87
N SER A 239 -8.43 3.85 -30.39
CA SER A 239 -7.35 4.77 -30.73
C SER A 239 -6.74 5.40 -29.48
N TRP A 240 -5.44 5.70 -29.55
CA TRP A 240 -4.73 6.44 -28.52
C TRP A 240 -4.95 7.95 -28.68
N THR A 241 -5.67 8.56 -27.75
CA THR A 241 -5.90 10.00 -27.71
C THR A 241 -4.85 10.65 -26.83
N SER A 242 -4.01 11.51 -27.40
CA SER A 242 -3.01 12.26 -26.65
C SER A 242 -3.65 13.08 -25.54
N ILE A 243 -3.03 13.06 -24.36
CA ILE A 243 -3.34 13.98 -23.29
C ILE A 243 -2.30 15.09 -23.35
N GLU A 244 -2.75 16.32 -23.62
CA GLU A 244 -1.87 17.44 -23.94
C GLU A 244 -1.05 17.89 -22.72
N GLN A 245 0.15 17.35 -22.54
CA GLN A 245 1.09 17.76 -21.49
C GLN A 245 1.70 19.15 -21.79
N PRO A 246 2.23 19.87 -20.78
CA PRO A 246 2.94 21.14 -21.01
C PRO A 246 4.10 20.93 -21.99
N SER A 247 4.64 21.99 -22.57
CA SER A 247 5.89 21.95 -23.34
C SER A 247 7.05 21.48 -22.44
N ALA A 248 7.18 20.17 -22.31
CA ALA A 248 7.96 19.53 -21.26
C ALA A 248 8.89 18.47 -21.87
N PRO A 249 10.06 18.23 -21.25
CA PRO A 249 10.87 17.06 -21.54
C PRO A 249 10.02 15.78 -21.46
N GLY A 250 10.31 14.79 -22.31
CA GLY A 250 9.46 13.62 -22.49
C GLY A 250 9.15 12.86 -21.20
N SER A 251 8.04 12.13 -21.18
CA SER A 251 7.62 11.30 -20.04
C SER A 251 8.62 10.17 -19.74
N ARG A 252 8.93 9.99 -18.45
CA ARG A 252 9.75 8.90 -17.90
C ARG A 252 8.89 7.79 -17.32
N GLN A 253 7.87 8.15 -16.54
CA GLN A 253 6.97 7.22 -15.87
C GLN A 253 5.60 7.88 -15.67
N ILE A 254 4.52 7.11 -15.77
CA ILE A 254 3.18 7.56 -15.38
C ILE A 254 2.62 6.69 -14.26
N ALA A 255 1.78 7.29 -13.41
CA ALA A 255 1.01 6.60 -12.39
C ALA A 255 -0.40 7.20 -12.33
N VAL A 256 -1.41 6.39 -12.03
CA VAL A 256 -2.82 6.83 -12.06
C VAL A 256 -3.48 6.44 -10.76
N THR A 257 -4.20 7.39 -10.15
CA THR A 257 -4.97 7.15 -8.93
C THR A 257 -6.34 6.56 -9.23
N ASP A 258 -7.04 6.06 -8.22
CA ASP A 258 -8.42 5.55 -8.33
C ASP A 258 -9.41 6.61 -8.81
N SER A 259 -9.22 7.86 -8.39
CA SER A 259 -9.98 9.03 -8.84
C SER A 259 -9.52 9.55 -10.21
N LYS A 260 -8.76 8.75 -10.98
CA LYS A 260 -8.29 9.08 -12.34
C LYS A 260 -7.43 10.36 -12.37
N VAL A 261 -6.62 10.60 -11.34
CA VAL A 261 -5.58 11.62 -11.41
C VAL A 261 -4.37 11.01 -12.10
N LEU A 262 -3.98 11.59 -13.24
CA LEU A 262 -2.81 11.15 -13.99
C LEU A 262 -1.58 11.92 -13.53
N TRP A 263 -0.60 11.20 -13.01
CA TRP A 263 0.71 11.71 -12.66
C TRP A 263 1.73 11.33 -13.73
N ASN A 264 2.60 12.26 -14.07
CA ASN A 264 3.67 12.05 -15.04
C ASN A 264 4.98 12.58 -14.46
N LEU A 265 5.92 11.67 -14.25
CA LEU A 265 7.32 11.96 -13.98
C LEU A 265 8.01 12.22 -15.30
N LEU A 266 8.50 13.44 -15.48
CA LEU A 266 9.20 13.85 -16.68
C LEU A 266 10.67 13.40 -16.63
N THR A 267 11.32 13.29 -17.79
CA THR A 267 12.71 12.84 -17.91
C THR A 267 13.73 13.73 -17.21
N ASN A 268 13.39 14.99 -16.92
CA ASN A 268 14.21 15.91 -16.12
C ASN A 268 13.93 15.84 -14.61
N GLY A 269 13.06 14.94 -14.15
CA GLY A 269 12.66 14.77 -12.75
C GLY A 269 11.43 15.58 -12.32
N TYR A 270 10.93 16.50 -13.14
CA TYR A 270 9.78 17.31 -12.75
C TYR A 270 8.50 16.46 -12.69
N LEU A 271 7.61 16.80 -11.75
CA LEU A 271 6.31 16.16 -11.60
C LEU A 271 5.22 17.09 -12.11
N VAL A 272 4.42 16.56 -13.03
CA VAL A 272 3.20 17.20 -13.51
C VAL A 272 2.02 16.27 -13.30
N ARG A 273 0.82 16.83 -13.09
CA ARG A 273 -0.41 16.06 -13.00
C ARG A 273 -1.52 16.66 -13.85
N SER A 274 -2.44 15.80 -14.28
CA SER A 274 -3.69 16.20 -14.95
C SER A 274 -4.88 15.54 -14.26
N LEU A 275 -5.98 16.29 -14.15
CA LEU A 275 -7.22 15.83 -13.53
C LEU A 275 -8.20 15.35 -14.61
N TRP A 276 -9.03 14.38 -14.27
CA TRP A 276 -10.11 13.94 -15.16
C TRP A 276 -11.07 15.09 -15.48
N PRO A 277 -11.53 15.28 -16.75
CA PRO A 277 -11.43 14.38 -17.91
C PRO A 277 -10.18 14.55 -18.80
N TYR A 278 -9.15 15.24 -18.30
CA TYR A 278 -7.91 15.59 -18.98
C TYR A 278 -8.09 16.64 -20.08
N SER A 279 -8.69 17.78 -19.73
CA SER A 279 -8.90 18.84 -20.71
C SER A 279 -7.58 19.45 -21.16
N ALA A 280 -7.56 19.93 -22.41
CA ALA A 280 -6.40 20.60 -23.01
C ALA A 280 -5.90 21.76 -22.12
N GLY A 281 -4.59 21.80 -21.87
CA GLY A 281 -3.94 22.85 -21.08
C GLY A 281 -4.07 22.76 -19.55
N GLU A 282 -4.73 21.73 -18.99
CA GLU A 282 -5.00 21.64 -17.54
C GLU A 282 -3.87 20.97 -16.70
N TRP A 283 -2.71 20.70 -17.30
CA TRP A 283 -1.62 20.12 -16.52
C TRP A 283 -1.07 21.10 -15.49
N THR A 284 -0.97 20.64 -14.26
CA THR A 284 -0.37 21.37 -13.16
C THR A 284 1.06 20.87 -12.93
N ILE A 285 2.03 21.78 -12.89
CA ILE A 285 3.37 21.48 -12.36
C ILE A 285 3.27 21.40 -10.84
N VAL A 286 3.60 20.24 -10.28
CA VAL A 286 3.44 19.96 -8.84
C VAL A 286 4.78 20.00 -8.11
N ASP A 287 5.87 19.63 -8.79
CA ASP A 287 7.20 19.65 -8.20
C ASP A 287 8.28 19.88 -9.27
N ILE A 288 9.16 20.84 -9.01
CA ILE A 288 10.29 21.21 -9.86
C ILE A 288 11.56 20.73 -9.16
N ASN A 289 11.79 19.41 -9.21
CA ASN A 289 12.93 18.78 -8.54
C ASN A 289 13.53 17.71 -9.45
N SER A 290 14.76 17.92 -9.90
CA SER A 290 15.47 16.98 -10.77
C SER A 290 15.90 15.70 -10.06
N GLY A 291 15.82 15.65 -8.73
CA GLY A 291 16.13 14.48 -7.92
C GLY A 291 15.05 13.41 -7.93
N ASN A 292 13.83 13.66 -8.44
CA ASN A 292 12.80 12.62 -8.48
C ASN A 292 13.13 11.56 -9.56
N VAL A 293 13.09 10.28 -9.20
CA VAL A 293 13.51 9.17 -10.07
C VAL A 293 12.43 8.11 -10.30
N ALA A 294 11.44 8.00 -9.41
CA ALA A 294 10.28 7.13 -9.59
C ALA A 294 9.05 7.69 -8.88
N ILE A 295 7.87 7.25 -9.31
CA ILE A 295 6.56 7.59 -8.71
C ILE A 295 5.72 6.34 -8.49
N ALA A 296 4.79 6.39 -7.55
CA ALA A 296 3.79 5.35 -7.34
C ALA A 296 2.49 5.95 -6.83
N THR A 297 1.36 5.31 -7.14
CA THR A 297 0.04 5.66 -6.61
C THR A 297 -0.54 4.46 -5.85
N GLY A 298 -1.06 4.72 -4.66
CA GLY A 298 -1.79 3.74 -3.86
C GLY A 298 -3.20 4.28 -3.62
N GLY A 299 -4.19 3.74 -4.31
CA GLY A 299 -5.53 4.33 -4.27
C GLY A 299 -5.48 5.78 -4.79
N ASP A 300 -5.76 6.75 -3.93
CA ASP A 300 -5.62 8.19 -4.22
C ASP A 300 -4.39 8.85 -3.60
N ASP A 301 -3.56 8.11 -2.88
CA ASP A 301 -2.28 8.60 -2.39
C ASP A 301 -1.22 8.61 -3.49
N PHE A 302 -0.37 9.63 -3.47
CA PHE A 302 0.75 9.79 -4.39
C PHE A 302 2.09 9.79 -3.63
N TYR A 303 3.04 9.03 -4.15
CA TYR A 303 4.38 8.87 -3.61
C TYR A 303 5.43 9.10 -4.68
N LYS A 304 6.58 9.66 -4.28
CA LYS A 304 7.76 9.79 -5.13
C LYS A 304 9.01 9.29 -4.41
N LEU A 305 9.93 8.77 -5.20
CA LEU A 305 11.27 8.36 -4.79
C LEU A 305 12.29 9.34 -5.36
N GLN A 306 13.20 9.81 -4.51
CA GLN A 306 14.31 10.67 -4.90
C GLN A 306 15.61 9.88 -5.11
N SER A 307 16.57 10.46 -5.82
CA SER A 307 17.81 9.81 -6.25
C SER A 307 18.75 9.42 -5.10
N ASP A 308 18.61 10.04 -3.94
CA ASP A 308 19.29 9.68 -2.70
C ASP A 308 18.59 8.53 -1.93
N GLY A 309 17.43 8.10 -2.43
CA GLY A 309 16.58 7.08 -1.83
C GLY A 309 15.55 7.60 -0.84
N THR A 310 15.37 8.92 -0.71
CA THR A 310 14.32 9.51 0.11
C THR A 310 12.93 9.21 -0.48
N VAL A 311 12.01 8.73 0.35
CA VAL A 311 10.60 8.49 -0.03
C VAL A 311 9.71 9.60 0.51
N VAL A 312 8.93 10.21 -0.38
CA VAL A 312 8.09 11.37 -0.06
C VAL A 312 6.64 11.09 -0.45
N TRP A 313 5.72 11.41 0.46
CA TRP A 313 4.27 11.37 0.25
C TRP A 313 3.73 12.79 0.04
N LEU A 314 2.74 12.93 -0.85
CA LEU A 314 1.97 14.17 -0.99
C LEU A 314 0.73 14.11 -0.09
N ASP A 315 0.76 14.84 1.03
CA ASP A 315 -0.42 15.02 1.86
C ASP A 315 -1.40 15.98 1.16
N MET A 316 -2.56 15.46 0.79
CA MET A 316 -3.60 16.22 0.09
C MET A 316 -4.52 17.03 1.02
N SER A 317 -4.41 16.88 2.35
CA SER A 317 -5.19 17.68 3.33
C SER A 317 -4.79 19.17 3.34
N GLY A 318 -3.55 19.44 2.94
CA GLY A 318 -3.05 20.73 2.47
C GLY A 318 -1.78 20.38 1.70
N PRO A 319 -1.65 20.73 0.40
CA PRO A 319 -0.73 20.11 -0.57
C PRO A 319 0.75 20.22 -0.14
N ILE A 320 1.16 19.34 0.77
CA ILE A 320 2.42 19.40 1.51
C ILE A 320 3.18 18.11 1.24
N TRP A 321 4.42 18.26 0.82
CA TRP A 321 5.35 17.15 0.71
C TRP A 321 5.83 16.73 2.10
N ARG A 322 5.66 15.45 2.43
CA ARG A 322 6.15 14.87 3.68
C ARG A 322 7.16 13.78 3.37
N THR A 323 8.39 13.95 3.86
CA THR A 323 9.36 12.86 3.88
C THR A 323 8.85 11.79 4.85
N ILE A 324 8.61 10.59 4.32
CA ILE A 324 8.12 9.45 5.10
C ILE A 324 9.20 8.40 5.31
N GLU A 325 10.29 8.45 4.54
CA GLU A 325 11.49 7.65 4.71
C GLU A 325 12.72 8.47 4.32
N GLY A 326 13.81 8.36 5.07
CA GLY A 326 15.10 8.95 4.70
C GLY A 326 15.77 8.23 3.53
N ALA A 327 17.02 8.59 3.26
CA ALA A 327 17.84 7.97 2.20
C ALA A 327 17.99 6.44 2.39
N GLY A 328 17.98 5.69 1.28
CA GLY A 328 18.23 4.24 1.26
C GLY A 328 17.30 3.41 0.37
N SER A 329 16.11 3.93 0.04
CA SER A 329 15.20 3.25 -0.86
C SER A 329 15.71 3.24 -2.31
N VAL A 330 15.56 2.12 -3.00
CA VAL A 330 15.91 1.96 -4.43
C VAL A 330 14.70 1.69 -5.31
N ALA A 331 13.55 1.37 -4.71
CA ALA A 331 12.29 1.19 -5.42
C ALA A 331 11.10 1.34 -4.45
N ILE A 332 9.99 1.87 -4.97
CA ILE A 332 8.73 1.94 -4.26
C ILE A 332 7.62 1.25 -5.04
N HIS A 333 6.68 0.63 -4.34
CA HIS A 333 5.45 0.06 -4.90
C HIS A 333 4.27 0.46 -4.01
N ALA A 334 3.18 0.93 -4.60
CA ALA A 334 2.00 1.33 -3.87
C ALA A 334 0.75 0.70 -4.48
N VAL A 335 -0.22 0.37 -3.62
CA VAL A 335 -1.48 -0.28 -3.99
C VAL A 335 -2.49 -0.08 -2.88
N GLY A 336 -3.68 0.43 -3.20
CA GLY A 336 -4.66 0.81 -2.16
C GLY A 336 -4.00 1.68 -1.09
N ASN A 337 -4.19 1.36 0.18
CA ASN A 337 -3.55 2.11 1.27
C ASN A 337 -2.16 1.61 1.68
N MET A 338 -1.50 0.79 0.86
CA MET A 338 -0.20 0.21 1.18
C MET A 338 0.88 0.83 0.31
N LEU A 339 2.03 1.03 0.95
CA LEU A 339 3.27 1.45 0.31
C LEU A 339 4.38 0.52 0.79
N TYR A 340 5.19 0.08 -0.16
CA TYR A 340 6.37 -0.74 0.07
C TYR A 340 7.60 0.01 -0.44
N SER A 341 8.67 -0.07 0.34
CA SER A 341 9.99 0.47 0.02
C SER A 341 11.00 -0.68 0.02
N ARG A 342 11.76 -0.80 -1.06
CA ARG A 342 12.83 -1.79 -1.18
C ARG A 342 14.17 -1.08 -1.09
N HIS A 343 15.08 -1.60 -0.29
CA HIS A 343 16.42 -1.06 -0.07
C HIS A 343 17.47 -1.77 -0.92
N GLY A 344 18.65 -1.16 -1.05
CA GLY A 344 19.75 -1.69 -1.86
C GLY A 344 20.32 -3.03 -1.36
N ASP A 345 20.12 -3.37 -0.09
CA ASP A 345 20.53 -4.64 0.51
C ASP A 345 19.54 -5.80 0.21
N GLY A 346 18.39 -5.48 -0.38
CA GLY A 346 17.30 -6.42 -0.68
C GLY A 346 16.18 -6.43 0.36
N SER A 347 16.31 -5.72 1.48
CA SER A 347 15.23 -5.66 2.47
C SER A 347 14.01 -4.92 1.90
N VAL A 348 12.82 -5.35 2.33
CA VAL A 348 11.54 -4.76 1.94
C VAL A 348 10.78 -4.34 3.18
N TRP A 349 10.27 -3.12 3.14
CA TRP A 349 9.62 -2.45 4.25
C TRP A 349 8.22 -1.99 3.83
N ARG A 350 7.23 -2.21 4.69
CA ARG A 350 5.85 -1.73 4.53
C ARG A 350 5.63 -0.49 5.38
N TYR A 351 5.09 0.56 4.77
CA TYR A 351 4.77 1.79 5.48
C TYR A 351 3.59 1.57 6.43
N THR A 352 3.71 2.06 7.66
CA THR A 352 2.66 1.89 8.70
C THR A 352 1.58 3.00 8.67
N GLY A 353 1.72 3.97 7.76
CA GLY A 353 0.88 5.17 7.76
C GLY A 353 1.39 6.27 8.68
N THR A 354 2.59 6.15 9.24
CA THR A 354 3.25 7.25 9.97
C THR A 354 4.67 7.49 9.48
N ALA A 355 4.99 8.75 9.21
CA ALA A 355 6.29 9.18 8.72
C ALA A 355 7.43 8.65 9.61
N GLY A 356 8.46 8.08 8.99
CA GLY A 356 9.59 7.46 9.67
C GLY A 356 9.32 6.07 10.27
N VAL A 357 8.07 5.57 10.23
CA VAL A 357 7.69 4.30 10.85
C VAL A 357 7.36 3.27 9.78
N TRP A 358 8.22 2.26 9.69
CA TRP A 358 8.16 1.19 8.71
C TRP A 358 8.28 -0.17 9.38
N GLU A 359 7.59 -1.16 8.82
CA GLU A 359 7.67 -2.56 9.24
C GLU A 359 8.46 -3.35 8.19
N MET A 360 9.57 -3.98 8.59
CA MET A 360 10.31 -4.86 7.71
C MET A 360 9.49 -6.13 7.46
N ILE A 361 9.22 -6.42 6.19
CA ILE A 361 8.44 -7.60 5.76
C ILE A 361 9.30 -8.61 5.00
N ASP A 362 10.53 -8.25 4.64
CA ASP A 362 11.50 -9.15 4.03
C ASP A 362 12.92 -8.70 4.40
N ASP A 363 13.73 -9.61 4.93
CA ASP A 363 15.14 -9.40 5.27
C ASP A 363 16.07 -10.19 4.34
N ARG A 364 15.51 -10.92 3.37
CA ARG A 364 16.28 -11.78 2.47
C ARG A 364 17.03 -10.94 1.45
N ARG A 365 18.28 -11.30 1.22
CA ARG A 365 19.10 -10.66 0.17
C ARG A 365 18.60 -11.05 -1.23
N GLY A 366 18.74 -10.11 -2.17
CA GLY A 366 18.50 -10.38 -3.58
C GLY A 366 17.04 -10.29 -4.01
N VAL A 367 16.15 -9.73 -3.18
CA VAL A 367 14.81 -9.32 -3.63
C VAL A 367 14.96 -8.19 -4.67
N VAL A 368 14.35 -8.37 -5.84
CA VAL A 368 14.40 -7.43 -6.97
C VAL A 368 13.08 -6.74 -7.26
N GLY A 369 11.97 -7.30 -6.79
CA GLY A 369 10.64 -6.74 -7.00
C GLY A 369 9.69 -7.11 -5.87
N THR A 370 8.71 -6.24 -5.65
CA THR A 370 7.65 -6.43 -4.67
C THR A 370 6.35 -5.94 -5.28
N VAL A 371 5.31 -6.76 -5.20
CA VAL A 371 3.93 -6.37 -5.50
C VAL A 371 3.03 -6.77 -4.36
N GLY A 372 1.95 -6.01 -4.15
CA GLY A 372 0.94 -6.35 -3.17
C GLY A 372 -0.47 -6.18 -3.72
N ASP A 373 -1.46 -6.71 -3.01
CA ASP A 373 -2.87 -6.44 -3.26
C ASP A 373 -3.45 -5.48 -2.22
N ARG A 374 -4.72 -5.07 -2.41
CA ARG A 374 -5.43 -4.19 -1.46
C ARG A 374 -5.79 -4.84 -0.13
N LEU A 375 -5.63 -6.15 -0.01
CA LEU A 375 -5.94 -6.94 1.18
C LEU A 375 -4.70 -7.16 2.07
N GLY A 376 -3.53 -6.68 1.63
CA GLY A 376 -2.28 -6.77 2.39
C GLY A 376 -1.47 -8.03 2.08
N GLN A 377 -1.87 -8.82 1.07
CA GLN A 377 -1.03 -9.89 0.56
C GLN A 377 0.15 -9.30 -0.21
N VAL A 378 1.32 -9.92 -0.07
CA VAL A 378 2.57 -9.45 -0.66
C VAL A 378 3.30 -10.59 -1.34
N TRP A 379 3.84 -10.30 -2.51
CA TRP A 379 4.70 -11.20 -3.27
C TRP A 379 6.02 -10.53 -3.61
N GLY A 380 7.10 -11.28 -3.46
CA GLY A 380 8.46 -10.86 -3.76
C GLY A 380 9.01 -11.63 -4.95
N THR A 381 9.73 -10.95 -5.83
CA THR A 381 10.55 -11.57 -6.88
C THR A 381 12.01 -11.49 -6.49
N MET A 382 12.72 -12.60 -6.57
CA MET A 382 14.15 -12.71 -6.29
C MET A 382 14.96 -12.51 -7.58
N SER A 383 16.23 -12.10 -7.45
CA SER A 383 17.15 -11.87 -8.57
C SER A 383 17.44 -13.11 -9.43
N ASN A 384 17.26 -14.30 -8.86
CA ASN A 384 17.32 -15.59 -9.56
C ASN A 384 16.00 -15.96 -10.26
N GLY A 385 14.97 -15.10 -10.19
CA GLY A 385 13.65 -15.24 -10.79
C GLY A 385 12.61 -15.97 -9.93
N GLU A 386 12.99 -16.50 -8.76
CA GLU A 386 12.01 -17.13 -7.87
C GLU A 386 10.93 -16.13 -7.41
N VAL A 387 9.71 -16.64 -7.22
CA VAL A 387 8.60 -15.86 -6.66
C VAL A 387 8.18 -16.45 -5.33
N TRP A 388 8.02 -15.58 -4.34
CA TRP A 388 7.67 -15.93 -2.98
C TRP A 388 6.43 -15.16 -2.53
N ALA A 389 5.57 -15.80 -1.76
CA ALA A 389 4.41 -15.19 -1.13
C ALA A 389 4.66 -15.03 0.38
N LEU A 390 4.33 -13.86 0.92
CA LEU A 390 4.38 -13.61 2.35
C LEU A 390 3.22 -14.34 3.03
N VAL A 391 3.51 -15.06 4.12
CA VAL A 391 2.54 -15.90 4.84
C VAL A 391 2.51 -15.63 6.35
N SER A 392 3.19 -14.57 6.79
CA SER A 392 3.18 -14.11 8.17
C SER A 392 1.89 -13.39 8.56
#